data_AF-A0A9D4QHV5-F1
#
_entry.id   AF-A0A9D4QHV5-F1
#
_cell.length_a   1.000
_cell.length_b   1.000
_cell.length_c   1.000
_cell.angle_alpha   90.00
_cell.angle_beta   90.00
_cell.angle_gamma   90.00
#
_symmetry.space_group_name_H-M   'P 1'
#
loop_
_entity.id
_entity.type
_entity.pdbx_description
1 polymer ?
#
loop_
_entity_poly.entity_id
_entity_poly.type
_entity_poly.pdbx_seq_one_letter_code
_entity_poly.pdbx_strand_id
1 'polypeptide(L)' 'MHPWLGSGGLLTSYGERWRQHRKLLTPAFHFRVLDNFLPIINEQGDRLVQELSQLANETYVNLFPTLSKCALATICGEAS' A
#
# COMPACT_ATOMS: atom_id res chain seq x y z
N MET A 1 -17.57 8.48 -13.62
CA MET A 1 -16.21 8.29 -14.16
C MET A 1 -15.27 9.21 -13.40
N HIS A 2 -14.04 8.76 -13.07
CA HIS A 2 -13.05 9.53 -12.31
C HIS A 2 -12.13 10.30 -13.26
N PRO A 3 -12.36 11.60 -13.55
CA PRO A 3 -11.61 12.33 -14.60
C PRO A 3 -10.13 12.45 -14.27
N TRP A 4 -9.80 12.53 -12.97
CA TRP A 4 -8.44 12.59 -12.45
C TRP A 4 -7.61 11.32 -12.70
N LEU A 5 -8.26 10.17 -12.93
CA LEU A 5 -7.60 8.88 -13.14
C LEU A 5 -7.35 8.57 -14.63
N GLY A 6 -8.01 9.32 -15.53
CA GLY A 6 -7.96 9.11 -16.97
C GLY A 6 -8.59 7.78 -17.44
N SER A 7 -8.80 7.66 -18.75
CA SER A 7 -9.26 6.44 -19.40
C SER A 7 -8.10 5.79 -20.17
N GLY A 8 -7.68 4.60 -19.74
CA GLY A 8 -6.62 3.83 -20.40
C GLY A 8 -5.46 3.42 -19.51
N GLY A 9 -5.45 3.78 -18.22
CA GLY A 9 -4.49 3.28 -17.24
C GLY A 9 -4.80 1.85 -16.78
N LEU A 10 -3.94 1.25 -15.95
CA LEU A 10 -4.15 -0.11 -15.45
C LEU A 10 -5.51 -0.29 -14.75
N LEU A 11 -5.95 0.71 -13.99
CA LEU A 11 -7.20 0.64 -13.22
C LEU A 11 -8.46 0.92 -14.04
N THR A 12 -8.31 1.57 -15.21
CA THR A 12 -9.45 2.07 -16.01
C THR A 12 -9.52 1.47 -17.40
N SER A 13 -8.53 0.66 -17.79
CA SER A 13 -8.52 -0.10 -19.04
C SER A 13 -9.06 -1.53 -18.84
N TYR A 14 -9.50 -2.14 -19.94
CA TYR A 14 -10.06 -3.49 -19.98
C TYR A 14 -9.47 -4.29 -21.14
N GLY A 15 -9.74 -5.60 -21.16
CA GLY A 15 -9.36 -6.49 -22.26
C GLY A 15 -7.86 -6.50 -22.53
N GLU A 16 -7.49 -6.41 -23.81
CA GLU A 16 -6.09 -6.52 -24.25
C GLU A 16 -5.20 -5.44 -23.63
N ARG A 17 -5.70 -4.21 -23.52
CA ARG A 17 -4.94 -3.07 -23.00
C ARG A 17 -4.59 -3.26 -21.53
N TRP A 18 -5.55 -3.70 -20.72
CA TRP A 18 -5.30 -4.06 -19.32
C TRP A 18 -4.28 -5.19 -19.21
N ARG A 19 -4.42 -6.23 -20.05
CA ARG A 19 -3.54 -7.39 -20.05
C ARG A 19 -2.10 -6.99 -20.37
N GLN A 20 -1.90 -6.13 -21.37
CA GLN A 20 -0.60 -5.59 -21.74
C GLN A 20 0.02 -4.77 -20.60
N HIS A 21 -0.73 -3.82 -20.02
CA HIS A 21 -0.24 -3.03 -18.89
C HIS A 21 0.12 -3.89 -17.67
N ARG A 22 -0.71 -4.88 -17.33
CA ARG A 22 -0.43 -5.79 -16.21
C ARG A 22 0.81 -6.64 -16.47
N LYS A 23 0.98 -7.14 -17.70
CA LYS A 23 2.17 -7.89 -18.11
C LYS A 23 3.45 -7.07 -17.94
N LEU A 24 3.41 -5.78 -18.30
CA LEU A 24 4.54 -4.86 -18.13
C LEU A 24 4.90 -4.61 -16.66
N LEU A 25 3.91 -4.56 -15.75
CA LEU A 25 4.12 -4.29 -14.33
C LEU A 25 4.50 -5.54 -13.52
N THR A 26 4.13 -6.73 -13.96
CA THR A 26 4.36 -7.99 -13.23
C THR A 26 5.80 -8.17 -12.70
N PRO A 27 6.87 -7.83 -13.44
CA PRO A 27 8.24 -7.94 -12.94
C PRO A 27 8.53 -7.10 -11.70
N ALA A 28 7.90 -5.93 -11.55
CA ALA A 28 8.07 -5.05 -10.39
C ALA A 28 7.39 -5.60 -9.12
N PHE A 29 6.49 -6.57 -9.25
CA PHE A 29 5.80 -7.24 -8.15
C PHE A 29 6.23 -8.70 -8.00
N HIS A 30 7.37 -9.08 -8.59
CA HIS A 30 7.96 -10.40 -8.40
C HIS A 30 8.54 -10.52 -6.99
N PHE A 31 8.47 -11.69 -6.35
CA PHE A 31 8.86 -11.88 -4.93
C PHE A 31 10.25 -11.32 -4.58
N ARG A 32 11.25 -11.54 -5.44
CA ARG A 32 12.61 -10.97 -5.26
C ARG A 32 12.65 -9.44 -5.19
N VAL A 33 11.72 -8.77 -5.87
CA VAL A 33 11.59 -7.32 -5.81
C VAL A 33 10.84 -6.92 -4.54
N LEU A 34 9.82 -7.70 -4.14
CA LEU A 34 9.10 -7.52 -2.88
C LEU A 34 10.01 -7.65 -1.64
N ASP A 35 11.03 -8.50 -1.69
CA ASP A 35 12.02 -8.65 -0.62
C ASP A 35 12.71 -7.32 -0.28
N ASN A 36 12.93 -6.46 -1.28
CA ASN A 36 13.52 -5.13 -1.07
C ASN A 36 12.60 -4.17 -0.30
N PHE A 37 11.29 -4.44 -0.24
CA PHE A 37 10.32 -3.64 0.51
C PHE A 37 10.08 -4.16 1.93
N LEU A 38 10.54 -5.37 2.27
CA LEU A 38 10.41 -5.92 3.62
C LEU A 38 10.96 -5.00 4.71
N PRO A 39 12.11 -4.30 4.55
CA PRO A 39 12.59 -3.37 5.57
C PRO A 39 11.56 -2.28 5.88
N ILE A 40 10.97 -1.67 4.84
CA ILE A 40 9.96 -0.61 4.98
C ILE A 40 8.68 -1.18 5.62
N ILE A 41 8.22 -2.34 5.16
CA ILE A 41 7.01 -2.98 5.70
C ILE A 41 7.18 -3.31 7.18
N ASN A 42 8.34 -3.85 7.56
CA ASN A 42 8.63 -4.19 8.95
C ASN A 42 8.72 -2.93 9.81
N GLU A 43 9.41 -1.88 9.35
CA GLU A 43 9.52 -0.61 10.06
C GLU A 43 8.14 0.02 10.31
N GLN A 44 7.29 0.09 9.28
CA GLN A 44 5.93 0.62 9.45
C GLN A 44 5.06 -0.31 10.32
N GLY A 45 5.29 -1.62 10.26
CA GLY A 45 4.66 -2.61 11.14
C GLY A 45 5.01 -2.39 12.61
N ASP A 46 6.28 -2.18 12.94
CA ASP A 46 6.74 -1.89 14.29
C ASP A 46 6.14 -0.58 14.81
N ARG A 47 6.10 0.47 13.96
CA ARG A 47 5.44 1.75 14.29
C ARG A 47 3.95 1.57 14.53
N LEU A 48 3.27 0.78 13.70
CA LEU A 48 1.85 0.47 13.90
C LEU A 48 1.62 -0.22 15.24
N VAL A 49 2.45 -1.21 15.62
CA VAL A 49 2.35 -1.87 16.93
C VAL A 49 2.55 -0.87 18.07
N GLN A 50 3.52 0.05 17.95
CA GLN A 50 3.72 1.11 18.93
C GLN A 50 2.49 2.02 19.07
N GLU A 51 1.92 2.50 17.96
CA GLU A 51 0.71 3.34 17.99
C GLU A 51 -0.48 2.58 18.59
N LEU A 52 -0.67 1.30 18.24
CA LEU A 52 -1.74 0.47 18.79
C LEU A 52 -1.57 0.20 20.28
N SER A 53 -0.34 0.03 20.77
CA SER A 53 -0.08 -0.20 22.19
C SER A 53 -0.49 1.00 23.07
N GLN A 54 -0.41 2.22 22.54
CA GLN A 54 -0.86 3.43 23.23
C GLN A 54 -2.39 3.49 23.35
N LEU A 55 -3.11 2.79 22.47
CA LEU A 55 -4.56 2.74 22.42
C LEU A 55 -5.12 1.52 23.16
N ALA A 56 -4.28 0.68 23.77
CA ALA A 56 -4.68 -0.60 24.36
C ALA A 56 -5.63 -0.48 25.56
N ASN A 57 -5.65 0.68 26.23
CA ASN A 57 -6.51 0.94 27.39
C ASN A 57 -7.87 1.57 27.01
N GLU A 58 -8.08 1.87 25.73
CA GLU A 58 -9.32 2.48 25.25
C GLU A 58 -10.42 1.43 25.06
N THR A 59 -11.65 1.76 25.47
CA THR A 59 -12.80 0.86 25.35
C THR A 59 -13.31 0.76 23.91
N TYR A 60 -13.06 1.79 23.11
CA TYR A 60 -13.43 1.83 21.68
C TYR A 60 -12.41 2.66 20.91
N VAL A 61 -11.89 2.08 19.84
CA VAL A 61 -10.89 2.73 18.98
C VAL A 61 -11.30 2.59 17.53
N ASN A 62 -11.33 3.70 16.80
CA ASN A 62 -11.42 3.67 15.35
C ASN A 62 -10.02 3.44 14.77
N LEU A 63 -9.75 2.23 14.26
CA LEU A 63 -8.45 1.85 13.71
C LEU A 63 -8.22 2.35 12.28
N PHE A 64 -9.26 2.82 11.58
CA PHE A 64 -9.16 3.20 10.18
C PHE A 64 -8.08 4.28 9.92
N PRO A 65 -7.97 5.36 10.73
CA PRO A 65 -6.93 6.37 10.52
C PRO A 65 -5.52 5.78 10.69
N THR A 66 -5.30 4.99 11.73
CA THR A 66 -4.00 4.35 12.03
C THR A 66 -3.58 3.40 10.92
N LEU A 67 -4.49 2.54 10.46
CA LEU A 67 -4.23 1.59 9.38
C LEU A 67 -4.02 2.29 8.04
N SER A 68 -4.82 3.32 7.75
CA SER A 68 -4.69 4.10 6.50
C SER A 68 -3.36 4.83 6.44
N LYS A 69 -2.93 5.42 7.55
CA LYS A 69 -1.62 6.07 7.69
C LYS A 69 -0.49 5.06 7.47
N CYS A 70 -0.53 3.91 8.14
CA CYS A 70 0.47 2.85 8.00
C CYS A 70 0.57 2.36 6.54
N ALA A 71 -0.57 2.07 5.91
CA ALA A 71 -0.61 1.61 4.52
C ALA A 71 -0.03 2.67 3.56
N LEU A 72 -0.38 3.94 3.75
CA LEU A 72 0.15 5.03 2.95
C LEU A 72 1.67 5.19 3.12
N ALA A 73 2.16 5.23 4.36
CA ALA A 73 3.59 5.34 4.66
C ALA A 73 4.38 4.17 4.05
N THR A 74 3.82 2.96 4.09
CA THR A 74 4.42 1.76 3.47
C THR A 74 4.51 1.90 1.96
N ILE A 75 3.44 2.36 1.29
CA ILE A 75 3.41 2.49 -0.18
C ILE A 75 4.28 3.66 -0.67
N CYS A 76 4.33 4.76 0.07
CA CYS A 76 5.17 5.92 -0.26
C CYS A 76 6.66 5.68 0.02
N GLY A 77 7.00 4.64 0.80
CA GLY A 77 8.38 4.34 1.17
C GLY A 77 8.99 5.38 2.11
N GLU A 78 8.17 5.98 2.98
CA GLU A 78 8.64 6.95 3.98
C GLU A 78 9.39 6.23 5.11
N ALA A 79 10.71 6.03 4.91
CA ALA A 79 11.64 5.71 6.00
C ALA A 79 12.09 7.03 6.66
N SER A 80 12.01 7.12 7.99
CA SER A 80 12.46 8.31 8.74
C SER A 80 13.74 8.02 9.50
#